data_AF-A0A2V5LBC5-F1
#
_entry.id   AF-A0A2V5LBC5-F1
#
_cell.length_a   1.000
_cell.length_b   1.000
_cell.length_c   1.000
_cell.angle_alpha   90.00
_cell.angle_beta   90.00
_cell.angle_gamma   90.00
#
_symmetry.space_group_name_H-M   'P 1'
#
loop_
_entity.id
_entity.type
_entity.pdbx_description
1 polymer ?
#
loop_
_entity_poly.entity_id
_entity_poly.type
_entity_poly.pdbx_seq_one_letter_code
_entity_poly.pdbx_strand_id
1 'polypeptide(L)'
;MRIQNSKQPFAIRILKWFAGLASAAMCVSILLVLLKIGPVVMGGERVTRTEWLHIAAPLVAAIGILMALICYALASGKPWSRHLVIAMFTLIIVYASILGALNLIGHTIMWRAIIDAAIFGSLSAWYFYFKPNVAEYFRQLAGQ
;
A
#
# COMPACT_ATOMS: atom_id res chain seq x y z
N MET A 1 -29.14 21.97 12.18
CA MET A 1 -29.12 20.57 11.70
C MET A 1 -27.99 19.85 12.42
N ARG A 2 -28.32 18.89 13.28
CA ARG A 2 -27.34 18.24 14.18
C ARG A 2 -26.53 17.25 13.34
N ILE A 3 -25.28 17.60 13.01
CA ILE A 3 -24.35 16.73 12.29
C ILE A 3 -24.25 15.42 13.06
N GLN A 4 -24.82 14.35 12.51
CA GLN A 4 -24.60 13.01 13.05
C GLN A 4 -23.09 12.79 12.99
N ASN A 5 -22.51 12.66 14.16
CA ASN A 5 -21.14 12.27 14.39
C ASN A 5 -20.96 10.88 13.72
N SER A 6 -20.60 10.85 12.43
CA SER A 6 -20.30 9.59 11.76
C SER A 6 -19.02 9.08 12.42
N LYS A 7 -19.18 8.25 13.46
CA LYS A 7 -18.05 7.61 14.12
C LYS A 7 -17.25 6.94 13.01
N GLN A 8 -16.02 7.40 12.78
CA GLN A 8 -15.14 6.89 11.74
C GLN A 8 -15.19 5.36 11.76
N PRO A 9 -15.51 4.68 10.63
CA PRO A 9 -15.67 3.24 10.62
C PRO A 9 -14.45 2.56 11.23
N PHE A 10 -14.67 1.55 12.07
CA PHE A 10 -13.59 0.91 12.83
C PHE A 10 -12.43 0.43 11.94
N ALA A 11 -12.74 -0.17 10.79
CA ALA A 11 -11.73 -0.61 9.83
C ALA A 11 -10.91 0.55 9.21
N ILE A 12 -11.48 1.75 9.05
CA ILE A 12 -10.70 2.95 8.64
C ILE A 12 -9.70 3.36 9.74
N ARG A 13 -10.08 3.23 11.01
CA ARG A 13 -9.17 3.50 12.14
C ARG A 13 -8.01 2.51 12.17
N ILE A 14 -8.30 1.23 11.94
CA ILE A 14 -7.26 0.19 11.81
C ILE A 14 -6.36 0.50 10.63
N LEU A 15 -6.94 0.79 9.46
CA LEU A 15 -6.19 1.03 8.23
C LEU A 15 -5.24 2.23 8.36
N LYS A 16 -5.66 3.30 9.05
CA LYS A 16 -4.80 4.46 9.35
C LYS A 16 -3.56 4.04 10.13
N TRP A 17 -3.73 3.29 11.22
CA TRP A 17 -2.60 2.82 12.04
C TRP A 17 -1.71 1.85 11.28
N PHE A 18 -2.32 0.91 10.56
CA PHE A 18 -1.61 -0.02 9.70
C PHE A 18 -0.77 0.71 8.64
N ALA A 19 -1.32 1.73 8.00
CA ALA A 19 -0.63 2.54 7.00
C ALA A 19 0.60 3.25 7.58
N GLY A 20 0.46 3.87 8.75
CA GLY A 20 1.58 4.49 9.46
C GLY A 20 2.67 3.49 9.85
N LEU A 21 2.28 2.36 10.43
CA LEU A 21 3.23 1.32 10.86
C LEU A 21 3.96 0.69 9.68
N ALA A 22 3.26 0.38 8.60
CA ALA A 22 3.88 -0.22 7.41
C ALA A 22 4.84 0.75 6.72
N SER A 23 4.48 2.04 6.64
CA SER A 23 5.39 3.07 6.11
C SER A 23 6.68 3.14 6.94
N ALA A 24 6.57 3.18 8.27
CA ALA A 24 7.73 3.14 9.16
C ALA A 24 8.56 1.86 8.97
N ALA A 25 7.92 0.69 8.86
CA ALA A 25 8.61 -0.58 8.63
C ALA A 25 9.35 -0.61 7.29
N MET A 26 8.79 -0.01 6.23
CA MET A 26 9.44 0.11 4.92
C MET A 26 10.65 1.06 4.95
N CYS A 27 10.55 2.18 5.67
CA CYS A 27 11.71 3.06 5.89
C CYS A 27 12.81 2.34 6.68
N VAL A 28 12.45 1.61 7.73
CA VAL A 28 13.39 0.83 8.53
C VAL A 28 14.02 -0.29 7.69
N SER A 29 13.26 -0.98 6.84
CA SER A 29 13.83 -2.05 6.01
C SER A 29 14.89 -1.53 5.03
N ILE A 30 14.65 -0.39 4.38
CA ILE A 30 15.66 0.27 3.54
C ILE A 30 16.89 0.66 4.38
N LEU A 31 16.69 1.24 5.57
CA LEU A 31 17.78 1.64 6.45
C LEU A 31 18.63 0.44 6.90
N LEU A 32 18.01 -0.68 7.28
CA LEU A 32 18.71 -1.92 7.65
C LEU A 32 19.58 -2.44 6.50
N VAL A 33 19.03 -2.41 5.28
CA VAL A 33 19.77 -2.79 4.06
C VAL A 33 20.96 -1.85 3.83
N LEU A 34 20.80 -0.54 4.04
CA LEU A 34 21.92 0.41 3.92
C LEU A 34 23.00 0.17 5.01
N LEU A 35 22.58 -0.09 6.25
CA LEU A 35 23.45 -0.30 7.42
C LEU A 35 24.16 -1.66 7.46
N LYS A 36 23.96 -2.52 6.46
CA LYS A 36 24.55 -3.88 6.42
C LYS A 36 24.00 -4.83 7.47
N ILE A 37 22.74 -4.67 7.89
CA ILE A 37 22.14 -5.50 8.93
C ILE A 37 21.26 -6.60 8.31
N GLY A 38 21.63 -7.87 8.55
CA GLY A 38 20.83 -9.05 8.21
C GLY A 38 20.90 -9.52 6.74
N PRO A 39 20.42 -10.74 6.44
CA PRO A 39 20.31 -11.24 5.08
C PRO A 39 19.19 -10.51 4.32
N VAL A 40 19.39 -10.31 3.02
CA VAL A 40 18.39 -9.69 2.14
C VAL A 40 17.66 -10.78 1.36
N VAL A 41 16.33 -10.80 1.48
CA VAL A 41 15.46 -11.81 0.87
C VAL A 41 14.42 -11.11 0.00
N MET A 42 14.21 -11.63 -1.20
CA MET A 42 13.19 -11.16 -2.14
C MET A 42 12.43 -12.39 -2.66
N GLY A 43 11.10 -12.38 -2.55
CA GLY A 43 10.28 -13.48 -3.09
C GLY A 43 10.38 -14.83 -2.36
N GLY A 44 11.28 -14.97 -1.37
CA GLY A 44 11.65 -16.25 -0.73
C GLY A 44 13.10 -16.65 -1.04
N GLU A 45 13.76 -15.95 -1.94
CA GLU A 45 15.13 -16.20 -2.37
C GLU A 45 16.09 -15.18 -1.75
N ARG A 46 17.31 -15.61 -1.42
CA ARG A 46 18.37 -14.69 -0.99
C ARG A 46 18.90 -13.95 -2.20
N VAL A 47 18.85 -12.62 -2.15
CA VAL A 47 19.35 -11.75 -3.21
C VAL A 47 20.53 -10.95 -2.72
N THR A 48 21.34 -10.46 -3.66
CA THR A 48 22.41 -9.54 -3.29
C THR A 48 21.82 -8.19 -2.89
N ARG A 49 22.58 -7.43 -2.12
CA ARG A 49 22.12 -6.11 -1.67
C ARG A 49 21.95 -5.13 -2.82
N THR A 50 22.92 -5.10 -3.72
CA THR A 50 22.92 -4.21 -4.88
C THR A 50 21.70 -4.48 -5.75
N GLU A 51 21.40 -5.76 -5.97
CA GLU A 51 20.21 -6.22 -6.66
C GLU A 51 18.92 -5.80 -5.94
N TRP A 52 18.83 -6.01 -4.63
CA TRP A 52 17.65 -5.58 -3.87
C TRP A 52 17.48 -4.06 -3.89
N LEU A 53 18.55 -3.29 -3.75
CA LEU A 53 18.51 -1.82 -3.81
C LEU A 53 18.11 -1.31 -5.20
N HIS A 54 18.46 -2.03 -6.25
CA HIS A 54 18.12 -1.64 -7.61
C HIS A 54 16.69 -2.07 -8.00
N ILE A 55 16.24 -3.23 -7.52
CA ILE A 55 14.98 -3.85 -7.95
C ILE A 55 13.85 -3.63 -6.93
N ALA A 56 14.08 -3.90 -5.64
CA ALA A 56 13.03 -3.89 -4.63
C ALA A 56 12.91 -2.53 -3.92
N ALA A 57 14.02 -1.88 -3.58
CA ALA A 57 14.00 -0.62 -2.83
C ALA A 57 13.18 0.51 -3.48
N PRO A 58 13.19 0.71 -4.83
CA PRO A 58 12.38 1.75 -5.45
C PRO A 58 10.87 1.54 -5.20
N LEU A 59 10.39 0.31 -5.35
CA LEU A 59 8.99 -0.02 -5.05
C LEU A 59 8.70 0.12 -3.55
N VAL A 60 9.57 -0.41 -2.68
CA VAL A 60 9.40 -0.31 -1.21
C VAL A 60 9.32 1.16 -0.78
N ALA A 61 10.17 2.03 -1.32
CA ALA A 61 10.15 3.46 -1.05
C ALA A 61 8.85 4.11 -1.56
N ALA A 62 8.44 3.82 -2.80
CA ALA A 62 7.22 4.37 -3.38
C ALA A 62 5.96 3.95 -2.58
N ILE A 63 5.86 2.68 -2.20
CA ILE A 63 4.77 2.17 -1.36
C ILE A 63 4.86 2.76 0.05
N GLY A 64 6.05 2.92 0.62
CA GLY A 64 6.24 3.56 1.92
C GLY A 64 5.72 5.00 1.93
N ILE A 65 5.99 5.77 0.86
CA ILE A 65 5.47 7.13 0.67
C ILE A 65 3.95 7.11 0.52
N LEU A 66 3.41 6.22 -0.31
CA LEU A 66 1.95 6.09 -0.47
C LEU A 66 1.28 5.72 0.85
N MET A 67 1.87 4.83 1.65
CA MET A 67 1.34 4.46 2.97
C MET A 67 1.38 5.63 3.96
N ALA A 68 2.43 6.46 3.94
CA ALA A 68 2.46 7.70 4.72
C ALA A 68 1.35 8.67 4.29
N LEU A 69 1.17 8.84 2.97
CA LEU A 69 0.11 9.69 2.40
C LEU A 69 -1.29 9.16 2.71
N ILE A 70 -1.50 7.84 2.67
CA ILE A 70 -2.75 7.19 3.07
C ILE A 70 -3.01 7.45 4.55
N CYS A 71 -2.01 7.26 5.42
CA CYS A 71 -2.12 7.53 6.84
C CYS A 71 -2.52 8.99 7.10
N TYR A 72 -1.82 9.94 6.48
CA TYR A 72 -2.13 11.37 6.55
C TYR A 72 -3.56 11.65 6.05
N ALA A 73 -3.91 11.18 4.86
CA ALA A 73 -5.22 11.44 4.26
C ALA A 73 -6.37 10.86 5.09
N LEU A 74 -6.20 9.66 5.66
CA LEU A 74 -7.18 9.06 6.56
C LEU A 74 -7.24 9.77 7.93
N ALA A 75 -6.12 10.26 8.44
CA ALA A 75 -6.06 11.05 9.68
C ALA A 75 -6.76 12.41 9.51
N SER A 76 -6.59 13.04 8.35
CA SER A 76 -7.16 14.34 8.00
C SER A 76 -8.57 14.25 7.38
N GLY A 77 -9.18 13.06 7.34
CA GLY A 77 -10.53 12.87 6.79
C GLY A 77 -10.65 13.24 5.30
N LYS A 78 -9.57 13.12 4.53
CA LYS A 78 -9.57 13.52 3.12
C LYS A 78 -10.27 12.47 2.25
N PRO A 79 -11.26 12.86 1.43
CA PRO A 79 -12.04 11.90 0.64
C PRO A 79 -11.23 11.21 -0.45
N TRP A 80 -10.13 11.83 -0.90
CA TRP A 80 -9.24 11.26 -1.91
C TRP A 80 -8.34 10.13 -1.39
N SER A 81 -8.33 9.85 -0.08
CA SER A 81 -7.60 8.73 0.52
C SER A 81 -7.96 7.37 -0.10
N ARG A 82 -9.22 7.16 -0.49
CA ARG A 82 -9.67 5.94 -1.18
C ARG A 82 -8.94 5.72 -2.52
N HIS A 83 -8.64 6.80 -3.24
CA HIS A 83 -7.94 6.71 -4.53
C HIS A 83 -6.48 6.33 -4.33
N LEU A 84 -5.83 6.81 -3.26
CA LEU A 84 -4.46 6.41 -2.95
C LEU A 84 -4.32 4.91 -2.68
N VAL A 85 -5.26 4.33 -1.95
CA VAL A 85 -5.23 2.89 -1.67
C VAL A 85 -5.33 2.09 -2.97
N ILE A 86 -6.21 2.49 -3.89
CA ILE A 86 -6.31 1.84 -5.20
C ILE A 86 -5.05 2.05 -6.03
N ALA A 87 -4.53 3.28 -6.08
CA ALA A 87 -3.31 3.60 -6.81
C ALA A 87 -2.09 2.78 -6.33
N MET A 88 -2.01 2.50 -5.03
CA MET A 88 -0.98 1.62 -4.46
C MET A 88 -1.03 0.21 -5.05
N PHE A 89 -2.21 -0.42 -5.12
CA PHE A 89 -2.34 -1.75 -5.71
C PHE A 89 -2.08 -1.74 -7.22
N THR A 90 -2.55 -0.73 -7.93
CA THR A 90 -2.23 -0.54 -9.35
C THR A 90 -0.73 -0.40 -9.57
N LEU A 91 -0.02 0.36 -8.73
CA LEU A 91 1.43 0.51 -8.80
C LEU A 91 2.14 -0.82 -8.60
N ILE A 92 1.72 -1.65 -7.63
CA ILE A 92 2.29 -2.97 -7.41
C ILE A 92 2.14 -3.86 -8.65
N ILE A 93 0.93 -3.89 -9.24
CA ILE A 93 0.66 -4.70 -10.44
C ILE A 93 1.54 -4.23 -11.60
N VAL A 94 1.54 -2.92 -11.90
CA VAL A 94 2.33 -2.35 -13.00
C VAL A 94 3.81 -2.62 -12.81
N TYR A 95 4.34 -2.41 -11.59
CA TYR A 95 5.75 -2.63 -11.30
C TYR A 95 6.15 -4.10 -11.42
N ALA A 96 5.33 -5.01 -10.87
CA ALA A 96 5.56 -6.45 -10.98
C ALA A 96 5.53 -6.91 -12.44
N SER A 97 4.57 -6.42 -13.23
CA SER A 97 4.47 -6.72 -14.67
C SER A 97 5.68 -6.22 -15.45
N ILE A 98 6.15 -4.99 -15.19
CA ILE A 98 7.35 -4.45 -15.86
C ILE A 98 8.58 -5.28 -15.52
N LEU A 99 8.83 -5.55 -14.23
CA LEU A 99 10.00 -6.33 -13.82
C LEU A 99 9.96 -7.78 -14.33
N GLY A 100 8.78 -8.39 -14.35
CA GLY A 100 8.59 -9.72 -14.91
C GLY A 100 8.78 -9.76 -16.43
N ALA A 101 8.26 -8.77 -17.16
CA ALA A 101 8.49 -8.65 -18.60
C ALA A 101 9.98 -8.43 -18.94
N LEU A 102 10.72 -7.75 -18.06
CA LEU A 102 12.17 -7.57 -18.16
C LEU A 102 12.98 -8.77 -17.64
N ASN A 103 12.34 -9.85 -17.18
CA ASN A 103 12.99 -11.02 -16.56
C ASN A 103 13.90 -10.68 -15.37
N LEU A 104 13.67 -9.55 -14.69
CA LEU A 104 14.45 -9.11 -13.53
C LEU A 104 14.01 -9.80 -12.23
N ILE A 105 12.83 -10.42 -12.23
CA ILE A 105 12.30 -11.20 -11.12
C ILE A 105 11.78 -12.54 -11.62
N GLY A 106 11.88 -13.57 -10.78
CA GLY A 106 11.31 -14.88 -11.08
C GLY A 106 9.81 -14.78 -11.38
N HIS A 107 9.35 -15.48 -12.42
CA HIS A 107 7.94 -15.47 -12.84
C HIS A 107 6.97 -15.84 -11.72
N THR A 108 7.38 -16.74 -10.81
CA THR A 108 6.60 -17.11 -9.62
C THR A 108 6.39 -15.92 -8.67
N ILE A 109 7.43 -15.10 -8.47
CA ILE A 109 7.36 -13.91 -7.62
C ILE A 109 6.46 -12.85 -8.26
N MET A 110 6.60 -12.64 -9.58
CA MET A 110 5.73 -11.75 -10.36
C MET A 110 4.25 -12.16 -10.19
N TRP A 111 3.92 -13.42 -10.49
CA TRP A 111 2.54 -13.90 -10.43
C TRP A 111 1.94 -13.80 -9.03
N ARG A 112 2.72 -14.13 -8.00
CA ARG A 112 2.28 -13.96 -6.60
C ARG A 112 1.95 -12.50 -6.30
N ALA A 113 2.83 -11.57 -6.65
CA ALA A 113 2.61 -10.14 -6.43
C ALA A 113 1.36 -9.62 -7.17
N ILE A 114 1.15 -10.05 -8.42
CA ILE A 114 -0.02 -9.66 -9.21
C ILE A 114 -1.31 -10.21 -8.61
N ILE A 115 -1.35 -11.50 -8.25
CA ILE A 115 -2.54 -12.12 -7.66
C ILE A 115 -2.88 -11.47 -6.32
N ASP A 116 -1.89 -11.33 -5.43
CA ASP A 116 -2.10 -10.72 -4.11
C ASP A 116 -2.61 -9.27 -4.27
N ALA A 117 -1.97 -8.48 -5.14
CA ALA A 117 -2.39 -7.09 -5.38
C ALA A 117 -3.77 -7.00 -6.03
N ALA A 118 -4.13 -7.91 -6.93
CA ALA A 118 -5.45 -7.94 -7.56
C ALA A 118 -6.55 -8.33 -6.55
N ILE A 119 -6.31 -9.33 -5.70
CA ILE A 119 -7.26 -9.75 -4.66
C ILE A 119 -7.45 -8.63 -3.64
N PHE A 120 -6.36 -8.13 -3.04
CA PHE A 120 -6.45 -7.07 -2.03
C PHE A 120 -6.93 -5.74 -2.62
N GLY A 121 -6.55 -5.43 -3.86
CA GLY A 121 -7.04 -4.26 -4.59
C GLY A 121 -8.53 -4.32 -4.85
N SER A 122 -9.04 -5.48 -5.28
CA SER A 122 -10.48 -5.70 -5.53
C SER A 122 -11.28 -5.62 -4.23
N LEU A 123 -10.79 -6.25 -3.15
CA LEU A 123 -11.41 -6.16 -1.83
C LEU A 123 -11.42 -4.72 -1.30
N SER A 124 -10.34 -3.97 -1.53
CA SER A 124 -10.26 -2.56 -1.17
C SER A 124 -11.28 -1.73 -1.97
N ALA A 125 -11.35 -1.93 -3.29
CA ALA A 125 -12.34 -1.26 -4.13
C ALA A 125 -13.78 -1.56 -3.67
N TRP A 126 -14.10 -2.83 -3.37
CA TRP A 126 -15.37 -3.20 -2.80
C TRP A 126 -15.66 -2.47 -1.47
N TYR A 127 -14.70 -2.50 -0.55
CA TYR A 127 -14.85 -1.89 0.77
C TYR A 127 -15.05 -0.37 0.71
N PHE A 128 -14.27 0.34 -0.13
CA PHE A 128 -14.29 1.81 -0.20
C PHE A 128 -15.46 2.37 -1.01
N TYR A 129 -15.89 1.68 -2.07
CA TYR A 129 -16.88 2.22 -3.01
C TYR A 129 -18.26 1.57 -2.87
N PHE A 130 -18.33 0.30 -2.49
CA PHE A 130 -19.59 -0.45 -2.51
C PHE A 130 -20.18 -0.70 -1.13
N LYS A 131 -19.34 -0.76 -0.08
CA LYS A 131 -19.84 -0.99 1.28
C LYS A 131 -20.64 0.23 1.78
N PRO A 132 -21.96 0.12 2.03
CA PRO A 132 -22.83 1.30 2.19
C PRO A 132 -22.40 2.25 3.30
N ASN A 133 -21.98 1.73 4.45
CA ASN A 133 -21.56 2.55 5.59
C ASN A 133 -20.23 3.30 5.37
N VAL A 134 -19.37 2.79 4.47
CA VAL A 134 -18.07 3.41 4.15
C VAL A 134 -18.21 4.36 2.98
N ALA A 135 -18.97 3.98 1.96
CA ALA A 135 -19.30 4.85 0.83
C ALA A 135 -20.02 6.12 1.31
N GLU A 136 -20.96 5.99 2.25
CA GLU A 136 -21.65 7.12 2.86
C GLU A 136 -20.70 8.03 3.65
N TYR A 137 -19.79 7.43 4.43
CA TYR A 137 -18.76 8.18 5.17
C TYR A 137 -17.90 9.03 4.22
N PHE A 138 -17.41 8.46 3.12
CA PHE A 138 -16.60 9.19 2.15
C PHE A 138 -17.41 10.20 1.33
N ARG A 139 -18.70 9.95 1.08
CA ARG A 139 -19.59 10.91 0.42
C ARG A 139 -19.81 12.14 1.29
N GLN A 140 -20.02 11.96 2.59
CA GLN A 140 -20.14 13.06 3.54
C GLN A 140 -18.84 13.88 3.63
N LEU A 141 -17.68 13.22 3.65
CA LEU A 141 -16.38 13.91 3.62
C LEU A 141 -16.11 14.70 2.33
N ALA A 142 -16.71 14.32 1.20
CA ALA A 142 -16.55 15.01 -0.07
C ALA A 142 -17.52 16.18 -0.27
N GLY A 143 -18.64 16.19 0.48
CA GLY A 143 -19.61 17.28 0.48
C GLY A 143 -19.34 18.37 1.53
N GLN A 144 -18.25 18.25 2.29
CA GLN A 144 -17.72 19.24 3.22
C GLN A 144 -16.63 20.07 2.54
#